data_AF-A0A2R6VYR7-F1
#
_entry.id   AF-A0A2R6VYR7-F1
#
_cell.length_a   1.000
_cell.length_b   1.000
_cell.length_c   1.000
_cell.angle_alpha   90.00
_cell.angle_beta   90.00
_cell.angle_gamma   90.00
#
_symmetry.space_group_name_H-M   'P 1'
#
loop_
_entity.id
_entity.type
_entity.pdbx_description
1 polymer ?
#
loop_
_entity_poly.entity_id
_entity_poly.type
_entity_poly.pdbx_seq_one_letter_code
_entity_poly.pdbx_strand_id
1 'polypeptide(L)'
;MAAALLRLHFHDCFVRGCDASVLLDSTPGNQAEKDSLANANSLRGFAQIDQVKAKLEEVCPGVVSCADILALTARDAIVKIGGQSWVVYLGRKDGVVSVASESMASLPSPFATYTQLVQGFAAVGLNEKDMVVLSGGHTIGTTKCGAFSQRLYGFSGPGAINGTDPTLDPEYAKVLKQQCPQNAPLNTVFLDPSGSFPGQTYDKGYFDAVKANKGVLASDAALLTSSFGASLVAVEASAISPFMTDFGVSMQKMGMAAAPKGAVLQVRKNCHFVN
;
A
#
# COMPACT_ATOMS: atom_id res chain seq x y z
N MET A 1 -10.04 8.12 4.89
CA MET A 1 -9.57 8.36 3.50
C MET A 1 -8.05 8.26 3.38
N ALA A 2 -7.25 8.74 4.35
CA ALA A 2 -5.78 8.68 4.30
C ALA A 2 -5.19 7.35 3.83
N ALA A 3 -5.61 6.21 4.40
CA ALA A 3 -5.14 4.89 3.99
C ALA A 3 -5.38 4.59 2.50
N ALA A 4 -6.51 5.04 1.95
CA ALA A 4 -6.85 4.81 0.54
C ALA A 4 -5.96 5.64 -0.39
N LEU A 5 -5.72 6.91 -0.06
CA LEU A 5 -4.87 7.80 -0.86
C LEU A 5 -3.39 7.38 -0.78
N LEU A 6 -2.91 6.98 0.41
CA LEU A 6 -1.58 6.41 0.57
C LEU A 6 -1.40 5.16 -0.30
N ARG A 7 -2.36 4.23 -0.24
CA ARG A 7 -2.32 3.00 -1.04
C ARG A 7 -2.44 3.29 -2.54
N LEU A 8 -3.25 4.27 -2.95
CA LEU A 8 -3.37 4.66 -4.35
C LEU A 8 -2.03 5.17 -4.91
N HIS A 9 -1.30 5.99 -4.15
CA HIS A 9 0.03 6.44 -4.54
C HIS A 9 1.08 5.31 -4.55
N PHE A 10 1.02 4.37 -3.59
CA PHE A 10 1.85 3.17 -3.61
C PHE A 10 1.61 2.34 -4.88
N HIS A 11 0.34 2.09 -5.23
CA HIS A 11 -0.02 1.31 -6.41
C HIS A 11 0.40 2.00 -7.71
N ASP A 12 0.35 3.33 -7.77
CA ASP A 12 0.89 4.11 -8.89
C ASP A 12 2.40 3.86 -9.03
N CYS A 13 3.17 4.17 -8.00
CA CYS A 13 4.63 4.10 -8.07
C CYS A 13 5.20 2.70 -8.33
N PHE A 14 4.43 1.64 -8.02
CA PHE A 14 4.86 0.26 -8.24
C PHE A 14 4.56 -0.27 -9.64
N VAL A 15 3.79 0.43 -10.46
CA VAL A 15 3.45 0.03 -11.82
C VAL A 15 3.87 1.14 -12.76
N ARG A 16 4.92 0.91 -13.56
CA ARG A 16 5.51 1.93 -14.45
C ARG A 16 5.99 3.21 -13.72
N GLY A 17 6.29 3.15 -12.43
CA GLY A 17 6.73 4.32 -11.67
C GLY A 17 5.59 5.30 -11.38
N CYS A 18 5.87 6.40 -10.69
CA CYS A 18 4.83 7.34 -10.26
C CYS A 18 4.37 8.23 -11.43
N ASP A 19 3.61 7.69 -12.37
CA ASP A 19 3.17 8.37 -13.61
C ASP A 19 1.65 8.50 -13.72
N ALA A 20 0.90 8.24 -12.65
CA ALA A 20 -0.55 8.24 -12.61
C ALA A 20 -1.24 7.27 -13.59
N SER A 21 -0.55 6.25 -14.11
CA SER A 21 -1.15 5.19 -14.94
C SER A 21 -2.33 4.50 -14.25
N VAL A 22 -2.26 4.36 -12.92
CA VAL A 22 -3.33 3.78 -12.09
C VAL A 22 -4.65 4.55 -12.18
N LEU A 23 -4.61 5.81 -12.63
CA LEU A 23 -5.80 6.66 -12.75
C LEU A 23 -6.48 6.57 -14.12
N LEU A 24 -5.89 5.93 -15.13
CA LEU A 24 -6.54 5.75 -16.43
C LEU A 24 -7.70 4.74 -16.32
N ASP A 25 -8.81 5.03 -17.02
CA ASP A 25 -9.92 4.10 -17.17
C ASP A 25 -9.67 3.12 -18.33
N SER A 26 -10.29 1.94 -18.22
CA SER A 26 -10.30 0.96 -19.31
C SER A 26 -10.99 1.52 -20.56
N THR A 27 -10.51 1.11 -21.73
CA THR A 27 -11.06 1.47 -23.04
C THR A 27 -11.40 0.21 -23.84
N PRO A 28 -12.20 0.30 -24.91
CA PRO A 28 -12.44 -0.85 -25.77
C PRO A 28 -11.12 -1.45 -26.28
N GLY A 29 -10.84 -2.71 -25.91
CA GLY A 29 -9.61 -3.41 -26.28
C GLY A 29 -8.42 -3.20 -25.34
N ASN A 30 -8.53 -2.40 -24.27
CA ASN A 30 -7.51 -2.27 -23.24
C ASN A 30 -8.12 -2.24 -21.83
N GLN A 31 -7.79 -3.26 -21.04
CA GLN A 31 -8.12 -3.29 -19.62
C GLN A 31 -7.04 -2.58 -18.82
N ALA A 32 -7.40 -1.46 -18.20
CA ALA A 32 -6.51 -0.62 -17.41
C ALA A 32 -6.22 -1.23 -16.03
N GLU A 33 -5.23 -0.68 -15.34
CA GLU A 33 -4.80 -1.13 -14.02
C GLU A 33 -5.91 -1.17 -12.98
N LYS A 34 -6.86 -0.22 -13.03
CA LYS A 34 -8.01 -0.15 -12.10
C LYS A 34 -8.82 -1.45 -12.05
N ASP A 35 -8.90 -2.14 -13.19
CA ASP A 35 -9.70 -3.35 -13.35
C ASP A 35 -8.87 -4.63 -13.17
N SER A 36 -7.59 -4.52 -12.78
CA SER A 36 -6.77 -5.68 -12.39
C SER A 36 -7.28 -6.33 -11.10
N LEU A 37 -6.99 -7.61 -10.89
CA LEU A 37 -7.39 -8.32 -9.66
C LEU A 37 -6.83 -7.67 -8.38
N ALA A 38 -5.67 -7.01 -8.47
CA ALA A 38 -5.04 -6.32 -7.34
C ALA A 38 -5.75 -5.01 -6.94
N ASN A 39 -6.45 -4.38 -7.89
CA ASN A 39 -7.01 -3.03 -7.75
C ASN A 39 -8.55 -3.03 -7.72
N ALA A 40 -9.18 -3.87 -8.53
CA ALA A 40 -10.62 -3.93 -8.69
C ALA A 40 -11.30 -4.22 -7.36
N ASN A 41 -12.35 -3.43 -7.05
CA ASN A 41 -13.08 -3.49 -5.79
C ASN A 41 -12.19 -3.32 -4.53
N SER A 42 -11.00 -2.72 -4.66
CA SER A 42 -10.01 -2.60 -3.59
C SER A 42 -9.48 -1.17 -3.47
N LEU A 43 -8.92 -0.61 -4.55
CA LEU A 43 -8.51 0.79 -4.58
C LEU A 43 -9.70 1.73 -4.43
N ARG A 44 -9.47 2.85 -3.74
CA ARG A 44 -10.45 3.91 -3.48
C ARG A 44 -9.70 5.24 -3.50
N GLY A 45 -10.42 6.36 -3.62
CA GLY A 45 -9.80 7.69 -3.61
C GLY A 45 -9.87 8.43 -4.95
N PHE A 46 -10.27 7.75 -6.04
CA PHE A 46 -10.31 8.34 -7.39
C PHE A 46 -11.11 9.65 -7.44
N ALA A 47 -12.34 9.67 -6.91
CA ALA A 47 -13.18 10.86 -6.88
C ALA A 47 -12.55 12.04 -6.11
N GLN A 48 -11.73 11.76 -5.08
CA GLN A 48 -11.01 12.81 -4.36
C GLN A 48 -9.88 13.39 -5.21
N ILE A 49 -9.18 12.55 -5.97
CA ILE A 49 -8.18 13.01 -6.94
C ILE A 49 -8.84 13.87 -8.02
N ASP A 50 -10.01 13.49 -8.51
CA ASP A 50 -10.76 14.28 -9.50
C ASP A 50 -11.17 15.65 -8.98
N GLN A 51 -11.65 15.73 -7.74
CA GLN A 51 -12.01 17.00 -7.11
C GLN A 51 -10.81 17.93 -6.98
N VAL A 52 -9.65 17.39 -6.56
CA VAL A 52 -8.40 18.17 -6.49
C VAL A 52 -7.97 18.61 -7.88
N LYS A 53 -8.02 17.71 -8.86
CA LYS A 53 -7.64 18.02 -10.25
C LYS A 53 -8.52 19.09 -10.85
N ALA A 54 -9.84 18.98 -10.72
CA ALA A 54 -10.79 19.96 -11.22
C ALA A 54 -10.50 21.35 -10.63
N LYS A 55 -10.26 21.42 -9.31
CA LYS A 55 -9.94 22.70 -8.66
C LYS A 55 -8.60 23.28 -9.11
N LEU A 56 -7.60 22.43 -9.33
CA LEU A 56 -6.30 22.88 -9.83
C LEU A 56 -6.39 23.35 -11.29
N GLU A 57 -7.18 22.70 -12.14
CA GLU A 57 -7.39 23.14 -13.52
C GLU A 57 -8.14 24.49 -13.61
N GLU A 58 -8.99 24.83 -12.64
CA GLU A 58 -9.60 26.17 -12.56
C GLU A 58 -8.56 27.27 -12.24
N VAL A 59 -7.58 26.95 -11.40
CA VAL A 59 -6.61 27.93 -10.86
C VAL A 59 -5.34 28.01 -11.70
N CYS A 60 -4.89 26.89 -12.24
CA CYS A 60 -3.64 26.74 -12.99
C CYS A 60 -3.81 25.70 -14.11
N PRO A 61 -4.56 26.02 -15.18
CA PRO A 61 -4.89 25.10 -16.25
C PRO A 61 -3.65 24.46 -16.89
N GLY A 62 -3.62 23.13 -16.98
CA GLY A 62 -2.56 22.38 -17.65
C GLY A 62 -1.19 22.41 -16.96
N VAL A 63 -1.12 22.81 -15.68
CA VAL A 63 0.15 22.93 -14.95
C VAL A 63 0.44 21.71 -14.08
N VAL A 64 -0.53 21.28 -13.26
CA VAL A 64 -0.29 20.23 -12.24
C VAL A 64 -0.68 18.86 -12.78
N SER A 65 0.28 17.92 -12.82
CA SER A 65 0.04 16.54 -13.23
C SER A 65 -0.79 15.77 -12.20
N CYS A 66 -1.52 14.74 -12.65
CA CYS A 66 -2.22 13.83 -11.75
C CYS A 66 -1.25 13.03 -10.87
N ALA A 67 -0.05 12.72 -11.39
CA ALA A 67 1.01 12.06 -10.64
C ALA A 67 1.48 12.88 -9.43
N ASP A 68 1.65 14.19 -9.59
CA ASP A 68 1.98 15.07 -8.47
C ASP A 68 0.82 15.21 -7.47
N ILE A 69 -0.43 15.20 -7.94
CA ILE A 69 -1.62 15.19 -7.07
C ILE A 69 -1.65 13.92 -6.20
N LEU A 70 -1.35 12.74 -6.76
CA LEU A 70 -1.27 11.49 -5.99
C LEU A 70 -0.23 11.58 -4.87
N ALA A 71 0.97 12.06 -5.19
CA ALA A 71 2.06 12.19 -4.22
C ALA A 71 1.72 13.19 -3.09
N LEU A 72 1.18 14.37 -3.45
CA LEU A 72 0.79 15.39 -2.49
C LEU A 72 -0.37 14.94 -1.60
N THR A 73 -1.42 14.37 -2.19
CA THR A 73 -2.61 13.93 -1.43
C THR A 73 -2.29 12.78 -0.49
N ALA A 74 -1.38 11.85 -0.87
CA ALA A 74 -0.88 10.82 0.05
C ALA A 74 -0.19 11.45 1.27
N ARG A 75 0.75 12.39 1.06
CA ARG A 75 1.44 13.08 2.16
C ARG A 75 0.49 13.87 3.02
N ASP A 76 -0.33 14.73 2.42
CA ASP A 76 -1.23 15.63 3.12
C ASP A 76 -2.27 14.85 3.94
N ALA A 77 -2.77 13.72 3.44
CA ALA A 77 -3.73 12.90 4.16
C ALA A 77 -3.11 12.19 5.38
N ILE A 78 -1.85 11.79 5.33
CA ILE A 78 -1.12 11.22 6.48
C ILE A 78 -0.86 12.28 7.55
N VAL A 79 -0.41 13.47 7.14
CA VAL A 79 -0.24 14.61 8.06
C VAL A 79 -1.56 14.95 8.75
N LYS A 80 -2.67 14.91 8.01
CA LYS A 80 -3.99 15.26 8.55
C LYS A 80 -4.46 14.34 9.68
N ILE A 81 -3.95 13.11 9.75
CA ILE A 81 -4.27 12.12 10.79
C ILE A 81 -3.16 11.96 11.84
N GLY A 82 -2.24 12.93 11.92
CA GLY A 82 -1.20 12.99 12.95
C GLY A 82 0.14 12.37 12.56
N GLY A 83 0.30 11.90 11.32
CA GLY A 83 1.60 11.44 10.81
C GLY A 83 2.58 12.58 10.56
N GLN A 84 3.87 12.25 10.46
CA GLN A 84 4.91 13.22 10.14
C GLN A 84 4.89 13.59 8.65
N SER A 85 5.10 14.87 8.35
CA SER A 85 5.25 15.34 6.97
C SER A 85 6.62 14.95 6.40
N TRP A 86 6.68 14.73 5.09
CA TRP A 86 7.92 14.58 4.34
C TRP A 86 7.96 15.53 3.13
N VAL A 87 9.15 15.67 2.54
CA VAL A 87 9.35 16.41 1.30
C VAL A 87 8.74 15.63 0.15
N VAL A 88 7.90 16.27 -0.66
CA VAL A 88 7.40 15.69 -1.91
C VAL A 88 8.09 16.44 -3.05
N TYR A 89 9.03 15.77 -3.73
CA TYR A 89 9.59 16.30 -4.98
C TYR A 89 8.47 16.33 -6.03
N LEU A 90 8.29 17.44 -6.73
CA LEU A 90 7.27 17.63 -7.77
C LEU A 90 7.91 17.64 -9.16
N GLY A 91 7.08 17.77 -10.19
CA GLY A 91 7.49 17.78 -11.60
C GLY A 91 7.28 16.43 -12.29
N ARG A 92 6.56 15.49 -11.67
CA ARG A 92 6.14 14.27 -12.36
C ARG A 92 5.21 14.63 -13.51
N LYS A 93 5.18 13.78 -14.52
CA LYS A 93 4.24 13.88 -15.63
C LYS A 93 3.45 12.59 -15.75
N ASP A 94 2.29 12.70 -16.37
CA ASP A 94 1.32 11.64 -16.47
C ASP A 94 1.64 10.72 -17.65
N GLY A 95 1.67 9.41 -17.40
CA GLY A 95 1.77 8.35 -18.40
C GLY A 95 0.53 8.25 -19.29
N VAL A 96 0.71 7.57 -20.42
CA VAL A 96 -0.35 7.31 -21.42
C VAL A 96 -0.73 5.84 -21.54
N VAL A 97 -0.13 4.98 -20.71
CA VAL A 97 -0.30 3.52 -20.75
C VAL A 97 -0.74 3.03 -19.38
N SER A 98 -1.77 2.20 -19.34
CA SER A 98 -2.27 1.53 -18.14
C SER A 98 -2.79 0.17 -18.54
N VAL A 99 -2.23 -0.90 -17.95
CA VAL A 99 -2.50 -2.28 -18.36
C VAL A 99 -2.65 -3.17 -17.13
N ALA A 100 -3.78 -3.87 -17.03
CA ALA A 100 -4.12 -4.69 -15.87
C ALA A 100 -3.09 -5.78 -15.53
N SER A 101 -2.43 -6.37 -16.53
CA SER A 101 -1.40 -7.39 -16.32
C SER A 101 -0.12 -6.84 -15.70
N GLU A 102 0.21 -5.57 -15.91
CA GLU A 102 1.40 -4.94 -15.32
C GLU A 102 1.22 -4.77 -13.80
N SER A 103 0.00 -4.44 -13.33
CA SER A 103 -0.32 -4.42 -11.90
C SER A 103 -0.13 -5.80 -11.26
N MET A 104 -0.58 -6.86 -11.92
CA MET A 104 -0.46 -8.23 -11.40
C MET A 104 0.99 -8.71 -11.35
N ALA A 105 1.84 -8.22 -12.24
CA ALA A 105 3.25 -8.57 -12.28
C ALA A 105 4.11 -7.79 -11.28
N SER A 106 3.72 -6.53 -10.99
CA SER A 106 4.59 -5.59 -10.26
C SER A 106 4.17 -5.38 -8.80
N LEU A 107 2.88 -5.52 -8.47
CA LEU A 107 2.40 -5.29 -7.11
C LEU A 107 2.72 -6.47 -6.19
N PRO A 108 3.29 -6.23 -5.00
CA PRO A 108 3.53 -7.28 -4.02
C PRO A 108 2.22 -7.95 -3.56
N SER A 109 2.24 -9.28 -3.51
CA SER A 109 1.11 -10.10 -3.04
C SER A 109 1.01 -10.09 -1.51
N PRO A 110 -0.20 -10.08 -0.91
CA PRO A 110 -0.38 -10.25 0.54
C PRO A 110 0.08 -11.64 1.04
N PHE A 111 0.34 -12.57 0.11
CA PHE A 111 0.83 -13.93 0.37
C PHE A 111 2.34 -14.06 0.14
N ALA A 112 3.03 -12.98 -0.23
CA ALA A 112 4.44 -13.02 -0.57
C ALA A 112 5.32 -13.37 0.64
N THR A 113 6.35 -14.17 0.39
CA THR A 113 7.44 -14.41 1.34
C THR A 113 8.31 -13.16 1.48
N TYR A 114 9.12 -13.11 2.54
CA TYR A 114 10.05 -12.00 2.77
C TYR A 114 10.97 -11.75 1.57
N THR A 115 11.56 -12.80 0.99
CA THR A 115 12.42 -12.69 -0.18
C THR A 115 11.69 -12.12 -1.40
N GLN A 116 10.44 -12.52 -1.63
CA GLN A 116 9.63 -11.98 -2.72
C GLN A 116 9.28 -10.51 -2.49
N LEU A 117 9.01 -10.09 -1.24
CA LEU A 117 8.80 -8.69 -0.89
C LEU A 117 10.06 -7.85 -1.19
N VAL A 118 11.23 -8.30 -0.73
CA VAL A 118 12.50 -7.62 -1.01
C VAL A 118 12.76 -7.49 -2.51
N GLN A 119 12.52 -8.55 -3.29
CA GLN A 119 12.67 -8.53 -4.74
C GLN A 119 11.71 -7.54 -5.42
N GLY A 120 10.43 -7.52 -5.02
CA GLY A 120 9.44 -6.60 -5.57
C GLY A 120 9.77 -5.13 -5.29
N PHE A 121 10.21 -4.80 -4.08
CA PHE A 121 10.64 -3.45 -3.73
C PHE A 121 11.93 -3.06 -4.46
N ALA A 122 12.88 -3.99 -4.59
CA ALA A 122 14.13 -3.75 -5.33
C ALA A 122 13.88 -3.45 -6.82
N ALA A 123 12.85 -4.04 -7.42
CA ALA A 123 12.47 -3.79 -8.81
C ALA A 123 12.06 -2.33 -9.09
N VAL A 124 11.65 -1.59 -8.05
CA VAL A 124 11.31 -0.16 -8.13
C VAL A 124 12.32 0.74 -7.40
N GLY A 125 13.52 0.22 -7.14
CA GLY A 125 14.64 0.98 -6.56
C GLY A 125 14.56 1.18 -5.04
N LEU A 126 13.74 0.40 -4.34
CA LEU A 126 13.60 0.44 -2.89
C LEU A 126 14.36 -0.73 -2.25
N ASN A 127 15.11 -0.46 -1.18
CA ASN A 127 15.89 -1.50 -0.52
C ASN A 127 15.08 -2.25 0.54
N GLU A 128 15.73 -3.22 1.19
CA GLU A 128 15.11 -4.05 2.24
C GLU A 128 14.61 -3.23 3.45
N LYS A 129 15.31 -2.15 3.85
CA LYS A 129 14.83 -1.22 4.89
C LYS A 129 13.57 -0.51 4.43
N ASP A 130 13.56 0.01 3.21
CA ASP A 130 12.41 0.72 2.64
C ASP A 130 11.17 -0.19 2.58
N MET A 131 11.36 -1.47 2.26
CA MET A 131 10.29 -2.47 2.29
C MET A 131 9.66 -2.61 3.67
N VAL A 132 10.46 -2.88 4.71
CA VAL A 132 9.95 -3.07 6.08
C VAL A 132 9.27 -1.79 6.60
N VAL A 133 9.89 -0.63 6.38
CA VAL A 133 9.38 0.65 6.85
C VAL A 133 8.06 1.02 6.14
N LEU A 134 7.98 0.84 4.81
CA LEU A 134 6.77 1.16 4.05
C LEU A 134 5.62 0.19 4.33
N SER A 135 5.90 -1.05 4.77
CA SER A 135 4.88 -1.94 5.33
C SER A 135 4.17 -1.31 6.55
N GLY A 136 4.84 -0.41 7.26
CA GLY A 136 4.25 0.44 8.32
C GLY A 136 3.05 1.28 7.87
N GLY A 137 2.85 1.48 6.56
CA GLY A 137 1.61 2.07 6.02
C GLY A 137 0.35 1.30 6.42
N HIS A 138 0.47 0.02 6.78
CA HIS A 138 -0.60 -0.84 7.31
C HIS A 138 -1.03 -0.49 8.75
N THR A 139 -0.39 0.49 9.42
CA THR A 139 -0.91 1.05 10.69
C THR A 139 -2.31 1.68 10.54
N ILE A 140 -2.71 2.03 9.32
CA ILE A 140 -4.04 2.52 9.00
C ILE A 140 -4.76 1.68 7.95
N GLY A 141 -6.09 1.77 7.96
CA GLY A 141 -6.94 1.15 6.94
C GLY A 141 -7.29 -0.30 7.23
N THR A 142 -7.88 -0.94 6.22
CA THR A 142 -8.55 -2.23 6.36
C THR A 142 -8.19 -3.15 5.20
N THR A 143 -8.23 -4.46 5.46
CA THR A 143 -8.12 -5.50 4.43
C THR A 143 -9.36 -6.39 4.43
N LYS A 144 -9.66 -7.01 3.28
CA LYS A 144 -10.75 -7.98 3.16
C LYS A 144 -10.31 -9.34 3.69
N CYS A 145 -11.24 -10.08 4.29
CA CYS A 145 -11.00 -11.42 4.81
C CYS A 145 -10.40 -12.37 3.75
N GLY A 146 -10.81 -12.25 2.49
CA GLY A 146 -10.25 -13.05 1.40
C GLY A 146 -8.73 -12.87 1.18
N ALA A 147 -8.13 -11.75 1.62
CA ALA A 147 -6.70 -11.50 1.47
C ALA A 147 -5.84 -12.27 2.49
N PHE A 148 -6.44 -12.87 3.52
CA PHE A 148 -5.70 -13.61 4.55
C PHE A 148 -6.44 -14.85 5.09
N SER A 149 -7.61 -15.21 4.53
CA SER A 149 -8.41 -16.36 4.98
C SER A 149 -7.64 -17.68 4.93
N GLN A 150 -6.67 -17.81 4.03
CA GLN A 150 -5.76 -18.95 3.99
C GLN A 150 -5.03 -19.13 5.33
N ARG A 151 -4.62 -18.04 6.00
CA ARG A 151 -3.97 -18.12 7.32
C ARG A 151 -4.89 -18.59 8.43
N LEU A 152 -6.20 -18.44 8.27
CA LEU A 152 -7.17 -18.84 9.30
C LEU A 152 -7.67 -20.27 9.12
N TYR A 153 -7.84 -20.72 7.88
CA TYR A 153 -8.57 -21.97 7.59
C TYR A 153 -7.87 -22.91 6.61
N GLY A 154 -6.89 -22.43 5.84
CA GLY A 154 -6.29 -23.16 4.72
C GLY A 154 -4.77 -23.29 4.79
N PHE A 155 -4.17 -23.06 5.96
CA PHE A 155 -2.73 -23.13 6.13
C PHE A 155 -2.29 -24.59 6.27
N SER A 156 -1.41 -25.03 5.38
CA SER A 156 -0.91 -26.41 5.29
C SER A 156 0.58 -26.55 5.62
N GLY A 157 1.23 -25.48 6.07
CA GLY A 157 2.65 -25.49 6.43
C GLY A 157 2.94 -26.21 7.77
N PRO A 158 4.22 -26.45 8.08
CA PRO A 158 4.63 -27.06 9.35
C PRO A 158 4.05 -26.31 10.55
N GLY A 159 3.54 -27.05 11.54
CA GLY A 159 2.96 -26.50 12.75
C GLY A 159 1.52 -26.01 12.63
N ALA A 160 0.86 -26.16 11.47
CA ALA A 160 -0.54 -25.80 11.30
C ALA A 160 -1.45 -26.41 12.39
N ILE A 161 -2.28 -25.58 13.02
CA ILE A 161 -3.26 -26.02 14.03
C ILE A 161 -4.65 -25.85 13.43
N ASN A 162 -5.30 -26.96 13.06
CA ASN A 162 -6.62 -26.98 12.43
C ASN A 162 -6.72 -26.03 11.21
N GLY A 163 -5.71 -26.03 10.34
CA GLY A 163 -5.64 -25.15 9.16
C GLY A 163 -5.29 -23.69 9.46
N THR A 164 -4.94 -23.36 10.71
CA THR A 164 -4.50 -22.02 11.12
C THR A 164 -2.99 -21.92 11.05
N ASP A 165 -2.50 -20.81 10.53
CA ASP A 165 -1.09 -20.44 10.48
C ASP A 165 -0.52 -20.32 11.91
N PRO A 166 0.52 -21.10 12.28
CA PRO A 166 1.10 -21.08 13.62
C PRO A 166 1.92 -19.81 13.92
N THR A 167 2.22 -19.00 12.91
CA THR A 167 2.91 -17.71 13.08
C THR A 167 1.94 -16.58 13.47
N LEU A 168 0.64 -16.86 13.54
CA LEU A 168 -0.38 -15.93 14.01
C LEU A 168 -0.70 -16.21 15.49
N ASP A 169 -0.72 -15.16 16.32
CA ASP A 169 -1.11 -15.26 17.72
C ASP A 169 -2.46 -15.98 17.86
N PRO A 170 -2.55 -17.06 18.66
CA PRO A 170 -3.72 -17.93 18.66
C PRO A 170 -4.98 -17.26 19.19
N GLU A 171 -4.86 -16.33 20.14
CA GLU A 171 -6.03 -15.57 20.63
C GLU A 171 -6.49 -14.55 19.59
N TYR A 172 -5.55 -13.88 18.93
CA TYR A 172 -5.89 -12.98 17.83
C TYR A 172 -6.48 -13.73 16.63
N ALA A 173 -6.00 -14.94 16.33
CA ALA A 173 -6.61 -15.81 15.31
C ALA A 173 -8.09 -16.12 15.63
N LYS A 174 -8.45 -16.33 16.90
CA LYS A 174 -9.87 -16.51 17.30
C LYS A 174 -10.69 -15.24 17.03
N VAL A 175 -10.15 -14.07 17.35
CA VAL A 175 -10.80 -12.78 17.05
C VAL A 175 -11.02 -12.62 15.55
N LEU A 176 -9.98 -12.86 14.73
CA LEU A 176 -10.08 -12.78 13.28
C LEU A 176 -11.07 -13.79 12.71
N LYS A 177 -11.15 -15.02 13.24
CA LYS A 177 -12.16 -16.03 12.81
C LYS A 177 -13.60 -15.62 13.11
N GLN A 178 -13.83 -14.83 14.16
CA GLN A 178 -15.17 -14.28 14.45
C GLN A 178 -15.54 -13.18 13.46
N GLN A 179 -14.59 -12.33 13.07
CA GLN A 179 -14.80 -11.23 12.11
C GLN A 179 -14.83 -11.70 10.65
N CYS A 180 -14.09 -12.77 10.36
CA CYS A 180 -13.92 -13.37 9.04
C CYS A 180 -14.33 -14.84 8.99
N PRO A 181 -15.62 -15.19 9.17
CA PRO A 181 -16.11 -16.54 8.90
C PRO A 181 -15.74 -17.02 7.49
N GLN A 182 -15.56 -18.34 7.31
CA GLN A 182 -15.07 -18.92 6.05
C GLN A 182 -15.94 -18.56 4.82
N ASN A 183 -17.24 -18.33 5.01
CA ASN A 183 -18.19 -17.95 3.97
C ASN A 183 -18.37 -16.43 3.81
N ALA A 184 -17.53 -15.60 4.45
CA ALA A 184 -17.63 -14.14 4.43
C ALA A 184 -16.34 -13.47 3.90
N PRO A 185 -15.86 -13.77 2.67
CA PRO A 185 -14.58 -13.28 2.15
C PRO A 185 -14.55 -11.76 1.93
N LEU A 186 -15.71 -11.11 1.86
CA LEU A 186 -15.86 -9.67 1.64
C LEU A 186 -15.90 -8.85 2.94
N ASN A 187 -16.02 -9.49 4.10
CA ASN A 187 -15.87 -8.80 5.38
C ASN A 187 -14.49 -8.13 5.47
N THR A 188 -14.38 -7.10 6.29
CA THR A 188 -13.14 -6.34 6.45
C THR A 188 -12.70 -6.28 7.90
N VAL A 189 -11.39 -6.29 8.11
CA VAL A 189 -10.75 -6.05 9.40
C VAL A 189 -9.74 -4.92 9.26
N PHE A 190 -9.41 -4.25 10.37
CA PHE A 190 -8.28 -3.32 10.40
C PHE A 190 -6.97 -4.08 10.21
N LEU A 191 -6.05 -3.48 9.45
CA LEU A 191 -4.70 -4.03 9.24
C LEU A 191 -3.86 -3.98 10.51
N ASP A 192 -4.09 -2.97 11.34
CA ASP A 192 -3.48 -2.79 12.65
C ASP A 192 -4.55 -2.93 13.75
N PRO A 193 -4.49 -3.98 14.57
CA PRO A 193 -5.42 -4.19 15.68
C PRO A 193 -5.04 -3.43 16.96
N SER A 194 -3.93 -2.70 16.97
CA SER A 194 -3.40 -2.06 18.16
C SER A 194 -4.10 -0.73 18.49
N GLY A 195 -3.88 -0.24 19.72
CA GLY A 195 -4.38 1.04 20.18
C GLY A 195 -5.89 1.09 20.49
N SER A 196 -6.34 2.26 20.96
CA SER A 196 -7.76 2.52 21.27
C SER A 196 -8.59 2.84 20.03
N PHE A 197 -7.94 3.22 18.93
CA PHE A 197 -8.57 3.49 17.64
C PHE A 197 -7.87 2.69 16.53
N PRO A 198 -8.03 1.35 16.50
CA PRO A 198 -7.37 0.49 15.53
C PRO A 198 -7.54 0.98 14.10
N GLY A 199 -6.44 1.06 13.36
CA GLY A 199 -6.40 1.44 11.95
C GLY A 199 -6.74 2.91 11.64
N GLN A 200 -6.81 3.79 12.65
CA GLN A 200 -7.23 5.19 12.48
C GLN A 200 -6.16 6.23 12.87
N THR A 201 -5.21 5.86 13.72
CA THR A 201 -4.05 6.67 14.06
C THR A 201 -2.85 6.21 13.23
N TYR A 202 -2.07 7.18 12.74
CA TYR A 202 -0.82 6.86 12.07
C TYR A 202 0.28 6.79 13.13
N ASP A 203 0.65 5.58 13.56
CA ASP A 203 1.60 5.36 14.66
C ASP A 203 2.42 4.06 14.49
N LYS A 204 3.25 3.74 15.47
CA LYS A 204 4.12 2.55 15.43
C LYS A 204 3.40 1.24 15.79
N GLY A 205 2.10 1.29 16.08
CA GLY A 205 1.28 0.20 16.57
C GLY A 205 1.30 -1.01 15.63
N TYR A 206 1.42 -0.78 14.33
CA TYR A 206 1.66 -1.82 13.34
C TYR A 206 2.86 -2.70 13.69
N PHE A 207 4.00 -2.10 14.01
CA PHE A 207 5.22 -2.84 14.35
C PHE A 207 5.09 -3.53 15.71
N ASP A 208 4.39 -2.94 16.68
CA ASP A 208 4.06 -3.61 17.94
C ASP A 208 3.21 -4.85 17.69
N ALA A 209 2.20 -4.76 16.82
CA ALA A 209 1.33 -5.86 16.44
C ALA A 209 2.09 -6.95 15.69
N VAL A 210 2.88 -6.61 14.67
CA VAL A 210 3.71 -7.57 13.94
C VAL A 210 4.66 -8.29 14.89
N LYS A 211 5.40 -7.56 15.74
CA LYS A 211 6.31 -8.12 16.76
C LYS A 211 5.61 -9.09 17.72
N ALA A 212 4.33 -8.85 18.01
CA ALA A 212 3.49 -9.71 18.83
C ALA A 212 2.80 -10.85 18.04
N ASN A 213 3.23 -11.14 16.81
CA ASN A 213 2.61 -12.13 15.91
C ASN A 213 1.16 -11.83 15.54
N LYS A 214 0.79 -10.54 15.51
CA LYS A 214 -0.56 -10.04 15.19
C LYS A 214 -0.63 -9.30 13.86
N GLY A 215 0.38 -9.45 12.98
CA GLY A 215 0.27 -9.01 11.59
C GLY A 215 -0.83 -9.77 10.87
N VAL A 216 -1.75 -9.07 10.20
CA VAL A 216 -2.95 -9.68 9.59
C VAL A 216 -2.58 -10.47 8.33
N LEU A 217 -1.83 -9.84 7.41
CA LEU A 217 -1.45 -10.47 6.15
C LEU A 217 -0.26 -11.43 6.35
N ALA A 218 -0.11 -12.41 5.45
CA ALA A 218 1.06 -13.28 5.49
C ALA A 218 2.33 -12.49 5.19
N SER A 219 2.25 -11.48 4.32
CA SER A 219 3.33 -10.53 4.04
C SER A 219 3.76 -9.71 5.27
N ASP A 220 2.84 -9.39 6.19
CA ASP A 220 3.18 -8.70 7.44
C ASP A 220 3.94 -9.63 8.39
N ALA A 221 3.45 -10.87 8.53
CA ALA A 221 4.13 -11.90 9.34
C ALA A 221 5.51 -12.28 8.75
N ALA A 222 5.66 -12.21 7.42
CA ALA A 222 6.90 -12.49 6.73
C ALA A 222 8.05 -11.58 7.18
N LEU A 223 7.77 -10.36 7.65
CA LEU A 223 8.78 -9.42 8.17
C LEU A 223 9.60 -10.03 9.32
N LEU A 224 9.03 -10.98 10.07
CA LEU A 224 9.72 -11.67 11.16
C LEU A 224 10.55 -12.89 10.73
N THR A 225 10.45 -13.31 9.46
CA THR A 225 11.14 -14.53 8.97
C THR A 225 12.60 -14.29 8.56
N SER A 226 13.04 -13.03 8.49
CA SER A 226 14.43 -12.63 8.28
C SER A 226 15.00 -12.00 9.54
N SER A 227 16.27 -12.27 9.86
CA SER A 227 16.95 -11.65 11.00
C SER A 227 17.04 -10.13 10.86
N PHE A 228 17.27 -9.62 9.64
CA PHE A 228 17.29 -8.18 9.37
C PHE A 228 15.89 -7.58 9.54
N GLY A 229 14.88 -8.17 8.90
CA GLY A 229 13.49 -7.73 8.99
C GLY A 229 12.99 -7.70 10.44
N ALA A 230 13.19 -8.78 11.19
CA ALA A 230 12.79 -8.87 12.60
C ALA A 230 13.52 -7.83 13.48
N SER A 231 14.81 -7.58 13.22
CA SER A 231 15.57 -6.56 13.94
C SER A 231 15.05 -5.16 13.66
N LEU A 232 14.71 -4.87 12.39
CA LEU A 232 14.16 -3.57 12.01
C LEU A 232 12.75 -3.37 12.57
N VAL A 233 11.86 -4.37 12.50
CA VAL A 233 10.55 -4.34 13.18
C VAL A 233 10.71 -4.03 14.67
N ALA A 234 11.70 -4.61 15.35
CA ALA A 234 11.96 -4.33 16.76
C ALA A 234 12.41 -2.89 17.03
N VAL A 235 13.21 -2.30 16.12
CA VAL A 235 13.61 -0.88 16.17
C VAL A 235 12.40 0.03 15.96
N GLU A 236 11.59 -0.24 14.93
CA GLU A 236 10.39 0.55 14.62
C GLU A 236 9.31 0.42 15.70
N ALA A 237 9.25 -0.70 16.43
CA ALA A 237 8.35 -0.88 17.56
C ALA A 237 8.87 -0.25 18.88
N SER A 238 10.11 0.25 18.93
CA SER A 238 10.74 0.68 20.19
C SER A 238 10.11 1.93 20.82
N ALA A 239 10.42 2.20 22.08
CA ALA A 239 9.91 3.38 22.80
C ALA A 239 10.36 4.72 22.19
N ILE A 240 11.52 4.73 21.52
CA ILE A 240 12.10 5.88 20.81
C ILE A 240 12.01 5.68 19.29
N SER A 241 10.96 4.99 18.83
CA SER A 241 10.78 4.56 17.44
C SER A 241 11.11 5.66 16.41
N PRO A 242 11.94 5.36 15.40
CA PRO A 242 12.22 6.27 14.29
C PRO A 242 11.16 6.24 13.18
N PHE A 243 10.11 5.42 13.32
CA PHE A 243 9.18 5.04 12.24
C PHE A 243 8.70 6.21 11.40
N MET A 244 8.22 7.29 12.01
CA MET A 244 7.66 8.42 11.28
C MET A 244 8.69 9.11 10.38
N THR A 245 9.94 9.20 10.85
CA THR A 245 11.03 9.81 10.09
C THR A 245 11.50 8.87 9.00
N ASP A 246 11.71 7.60 9.32
CA ASP A 246 12.12 6.59 8.34
C ASP A 246 11.05 6.40 7.25
N PHE A 247 9.77 6.40 7.61
CA PHE A 247 8.66 6.34 6.66
C PHE A 247 8.67 7.53 5.71
N GLY A 248 8.89 8.75 6.21
CA GLY A 248 9.02 9.93 5.37
C GLY A 248 10.19 9.86 4.39
N VAL A 249 11.31 9.22 4.77
CA VAL A 249 12.47 8.99 3.89
C VAL A 249 12.16 7.93 2.84
N SER A 250 11.52 6.82 3.21
CA SER A 250 11.15 5.76 2.25
C SER A 250 10.04 6.22 1.30
N MET A 251 9.08 7.04 1.75
CA MET A 251 8.07 7.67 0.89
C MET A 251 8.70 8.63 -0.11
N GLN A 252 9.72 9.40 0.29
CA GLN A 252 10.49 10.23 -0.64
C GLN A 252 11.11 9.38 -1.75
N LYS A 253 11.78 8.28 -1.39
CA LYS A 253 12.40 7.38 -2.38
C LYS A 253 11.35 6.75 -3.29
N MET A 254 10.25 6.23 -2.74
CA MET A 254 9.17 5.63 -3.52
C MET A 254 8.58 6.64 -4.50
N GLY A 255 8.35 7.88 -4.06
CA GLY A 255 7.87 8.96 -4.92
C GLY A 255 8.82 9.32 -6.06
N MET A 256 10.08 8.89 -6.04
CA MET A 256 11.04 9.12 -7.14
C MET A 256 11.08 7.96 -8.15
N ALA A 257 10.23 6.92 -8.00
CA ALA A 257 10.14 5.84 -8.98
C ALA A 257 9.78 6.43 -10.36
N ALA A 258 10.71 6.28 -11.31
CA ALA A 258 10.64 6.93 -12.61
C ALA A 258 9.78 6.12 -13.59
N ALA A 259 9.12 6.84 -14.50
CA ALA A 259 8.48 6.22 -15.66
C ALA A 259 9.48 5.43 -16.51
N PRO A 260 9.03 4.40 -17.27
CA PRO A 260 9.90 3.66 -18.16
C PRO A 260 10.66 4.59 -19.11
N LYS A 261 11.94 4.26 -19.37
CA LYS A 261 12.77 5.07 -20.28
C LYS A 261 12.10 5.19 -21.65
N GLY A 262 11.94 6.42 -22.13
CA GLY A 262 11.28 6.71 -23.40
C GLY A 262 9.74 6.74 -23.34
N ALA A 263 9.15 6.66 -22.15
CA ALA A 263 7.71 6.85 -21.98
C ALA A 263 7.25 8.21 -22.52
N VAL A 264 6.10 8.20 -23.21
CA VAL A 264 5.39 9.41 -23.58
C VAL A 264 4.66 9.92 -22.35
N LEU A 265 4.91 11.18 -21.99
CA LEU A 265 4.38 11.80 -20.79
C LEU A 265 3.71 13.14 -21.10
N GLN A 266 2.71 13.51 -20.32
CA GLN A 266 1.91 14.73 -20.49
C GLN A 266 1.48 15.34 -19.14
N VAL A 267 0.79 16.46 -19.18
CA VAL A 267 -0.01 16.93 -18.04
C VAL A 267 -1.47 16.74 -18.44
N ARG A 268 -2.13 15.73 -17.88
CA ARG A 268 -3.53 15.42 -18.22
C ARG A 268 -4.46 16.49 -17.67
N LYS A 269 -5.49 16.87 -18.41
CA LYS A 269 -6.57 17.76 -17.91
C LYS A 269 -7.59 16.99 -17.07
N ASN A 270 -7.83 15.74 -17.41
CA ASN A 270 -8.68 14.81 -16.67
C ASN A 270 -7.85 13.57 -16.34
N CYS A 271 -7.79 13.17 -15.06
CA CYS A 271 -6.96 12.06 -14.62
C CYS A 271 -7.42 10.68 -15.13
N HIS A 272 -8.58 10.58 -15.77
CA HIS A 272 -9.12 9.32 -16.29
C HIS A 272 -8.74 9.05 -17.75
N PHE A 273 -8.33 10.08 -18.50
CA PHE A 273 -8.13 9.98 -19.95
C PHE A 273 -6.83 10.64 -20.39
N VAL A 274 -6.20 10.07 -21.41
CA VAL A 274 -5.13 10.73 -22.17
C VAL A 274 -5.73 11.99 -22.84
N ASN A 275 -4.96 13.08 -22.94
CA ASN A 275 -5.43 14.33 -23.57
C ASN A 275 -5.77 14.17 -25.05
#